data_AF-A0A2S9XUC5-F1
#
_entry.id   AF-A0A2S9XUC5-F1
#
_cell.length_a   1.000
_cell.length_b   1.000
_cell.length_c   1.000
_cell.angle_alpha   90.00
_cell.angle_beta   90.00
_cell.angle_gamma   90.00
#
_symmetry.space_group_name_H-M   'P 1'
#
loop_
_entity.id
_entity.type
_entity.pdbx_description
1 polymer ?
#
loop_
_entity_poly.entity_id
_entity_poly.type
_entity_poly.pdbx_seq_one_letter_code
_entity_poly.pdbx_strand_id
1 'polypeptide(L)'
;MLIVTGTPRSGTSMWMQILVAAGFEAIGEAFPGDWRALLASANPDGFWESQLLGGIYYRTNPHPLTGAFLFPDQTNFHAVKIMVPGLVRSDLAYVDRVIGTVREWRQFAVSRTRLRELHREQAGLESHEAILRHELPPALEWWVDNFGLLRDIATRRYAAHVCSYQSLLEDPDKAIAEVLSWLGRGDQARAVEVVRPERQTVQACPPTPADPQVDAEDIEVFDELYDHIHRGRALGAAFLATLNDTDARLRPRLLAHEARARVAAAQEMLAEIDRPKLS
;
A
#
# COMPACT_ATOMS: atom_id res chain seq x y z
N MET A 1 6.34 -7.55 14.70
CA MET A 1 6.36 -6.15 14.21
C MET A 1 4.97 -5.52 14.13
N LEU A 2 4.91 -4.17 14.17
CA LEU A 2 3.75 -3.37 13.77
C LEU A 2 3.82 -3.09 12.27
N ILE A 3 2.93 -3.67 11.49
CA ILE A 3 2.94 -3.52 10.04
C ILE A 3 1.92 -2.46 9.63
N VAL A 4 2.39 -1.42 8.93
CA VAL A 4 1.53 -0.47 8.23
C VAL A 4 1.37 -0.92 6.78
N THR A 5 0.13 -1.10 6.33
CA THR A 5 -0.19 -1.63 5.00
C THR A 5 -1.38 -0.91 4.36
N GLY A 6 -1.54 -1.10 3.06
CA GLY A 6 -2.58 -0.50 2.24
C GLY A 6 -2.16 -0.43 0.78
N THR A 7 -3.07 0.02 -0.09
CA THR A 7 -2.71 0.33 -1.48
C THR A 7 -1.63 1.41 -1.51
N PRO A 8 -0.85 1.57 -2.59
CA PRO A 8 -0.07 2.80 -2.78
C PRO A 8 -0.95 4.04 -2.57
N ARG A 9 -0.37 5.15 -2.11
CA ARG A 9 -1.08 6.44 -1.97
C ARG A 9 -2.25 6.46 -0.98
N SER A 10 -2.39 5.45 -0.12
CA SER A 10 -3.43 5.37 0.93
C SER A 10 -3.01 5.96 2.28
N GLY A 11 -1.89 6.67 2.35
CA GLY A 11 -1.40 7.25 3.60
C GLY A 11 -0.54 6.33 4.46
N THR A 12 -0.07 5.18 3.93
CA THR A 12 0.83 4.28 4.68
C THR A 12 2.10 4.99 5.19
N SER A 13 2.68 5.89 4.40
CA SER A 13 3.86 6.66 4.85
C SER A 13 3.51 7.72 5.89
N MET A 14 2.28 8.26 5.87
CA MET A 14 1.78 9.15 6.93
C MET A 14 1.62 8.39 8.24
N TRP A 15 1.07 7.17 8.21
CA TRP A 15 1.02 6.31 9.38
C TRP A 15 2.40 5.95 9.94
N MET A 16 3.40 5.73 9.08
CA MET A 16 4.79 5.56 9.55
C MET A 16 5.29 6.81 10.29
N GLN A 17 5.03 8.01 9.77
CA GLN A 17 5.39 9.26 10.44
C GLN A 17 4.70 9.41 11.79
N ILE A 18 3.40 9.09 11.85
CA ILE A 18 2.59 9.10 13.08
C ILE A 18 3.18 8.15 14.12
N LEU A 19 3.50 6.90 13.76
CA LEU A 19 4.08 5.93 14.69
C LEU A 19 5.46 6.35 15.18
N VAL A 20 6.32 6.86 14.28
CA VAL A 20 7.64 7.36 14.67
C VAL A 20 7.52 8.55 15.62
N ALA A 21 6.62 9.49 15.33
CA ALA A 21 6.36 10.64 16.19
C ALA A 21 5.77 10.24 17.55
N ALA A 22 4.95 9.19 17.58
CA ALA A 22 4.42 8.57 18.79
C ALA A 22 5.46 7.81 19.63
N GLY A 23 6.69 7.65 19.13
CA GLY A 23 7.80 7.00 19.84
C GLY A 23 7.97 5.50 19.57
N PHE A 24 7.48 4.99 18.43
CA PHE A 24 7.80 3.64 17.97
C PHE A 24 9.11 3.63 17.19
N GLU A 25 9.93 2.61 17.41
CA GLU A 25 11.10 2.32 16.58
C GLU A 25 10.63 1.87 15.19
N ALA A 26 11.33 2.29 14.13
CA ALA A 26 10.93 2.00 12.76
C ALA A 26 12.03 1.28 11.98
N ILE A 27 11.60 0.38 11.09
CA ILE A 27 12.45 -0.25 10.07
C ILE A 27 12.14 0.41 8.72
N GLY A 28 13.14 1.10 8.18
CA GLY A 28 13.02 1.88 6.95
C GLY A 28 13.28 3.37 7.17
N GLU A 29 13.30 4.12 6.09
CA GLU A 29 13.65 5.55 6.08
C GLU A 29 12.66 6.34 5.24
N ALA A 30 12.42 7.61 5.58
CA ALA A 30 11.49 8.49 4.86
C ALA A 30 11.89 8.71 3.38
N PHE A 31 13.18 8.74 3.09
CA PHE A 31 13.71 8.91 1.73
C PHE A 31 14.93 8.00 1.57
N PRO A 32 14.75 6.74 1.15
CA PRO A 32 15.90 5.88 0.88
C PRO A 32 16.68 6.40 -0.33
N GLY A 33 17.99 6.63 -0.19
CA GLY A 33 18.86 7.13 -1.27
C GLY A 33 18.48 8.54 -1.77
N ASP A 34 18.53 8.76 -3.09
CA ASP A 34 18.30 10.09 -3.72
C ASP A 34 16.81 10.42 -3.95
N TRP A 35 15.89 9.65 -3.38
CA TRP A 35 14.45 9.79 -3.60
C TRP A 35 13.90 11.17 -3.22
N ARG A 36 14.55 11.87 -2.30
CA ARG A 36 14.16 13.23 -1.92
C ARG A 36 14.20 14.19 -3.10
N ALA A 37 15.20 14.08 -3.96
CA ALA A 37 15.32 14.97 -5.13
C ALA A 37 14.23 14.70 -6.18
N LEU A 38 13.75 13.45 -6.27
CA LEU A 38 12.81 13.01 -7.29
C LEU A 38 11.35 13.20 -6.85
N LEU A 39 11.02 12.76 -5.63
CA LEU A 39 9.63 12.54 -5.22
C LEU A 39 9.14 13.49 -4.12
N ALA A 40 9.96 14.42 -3.63
CA ALA A 40 9.54 15.38 -2.61
C ALA A 40 8.35 16.25 -3.07
N SER A 41 8.21 16.50 -4.38
CA SER A 41 7.04 17.20 -4.94
C SER A 41 5.73 16.41 -4.79
N ALA A 42 5.80 15.07 -4.72
CA ALA A 42 4.65 14.17 -4.56
C ALA A 42 4.38 13.80 -3.09
N ASN A 43 5.39 13.87 -2.22
CA ASN A 43 5.29 13.76 -0.77
C ASN A 43 6.54 14.39 -0.08
N PRO A 44 6.45 15.61 0.47
CA PRO A 44 7.62 16.30 1.02
C PRO A 44 8.18 15.69 2.30
N ASP A 45 7.39 14.86 3.00
CA ASP A 45 7.80 14.17 4.25
C ASP A 45 8.29 12.74 4.00
N GLY A 46 8.32 12.32 2.74
CA GLY A 46 8.96 11.09 2.31
C GLY A 46 8.08 9.86 2.28
N PHE A 47 8.48 8.94 1.41
CA PHE A 47 7.92 7.62 1.24
C PHE A 47 8.69 6.68 2.14
N TRP A 48 8.29 6.63 3.42
CA TRP A 48 8.86 5.70 4.40
C TRP A 48 8.94 4.28 3.86
N GLU A 49 10.14 3.81 3.54
CA GLU A 49 10.34 2.56 2.79
C GLU A 49 11.57 1.79 3.27
N SER A 50 11.55 0.48 3.01
CA SER A 50 12.64 -0.44 3.30
C SER A 50 12.62 -1.59 2.29
N GLN A 51 13.64 -2.44 2.33
CA GLN A 51 13.68 -3.69 1.56
C GLN A 51 12.50 -4.65 1.87
N LEU A 52 11.79 -4.43 2.98
CA LEU A 52 10.70 -5.31 3.44
C LEU A 52 9.34 -4.96 2.82
N LEU A 53 9.25 -3.99 1.91
CA LEU A 53 8.00 -3.66 1.20
C LEU A 53 7.33 -4.89 0.58
N GLY A 54 8.14 -5.83 0.10
CA GLY A 54 7.72 -7.09 -0.50
C GLY A 54 7.37 -8.20 0.50
N GLY A 55 7.48 -7.98 1.81
CA GLY A 55 7.20 -8.94 2.87
C GLY A 55 8.45 -9.38 3.64
N ILE A 56 8.25 -10.12 4.74
CA ILE A 56 9.29 -10.66 5.62
C ILE A 56 9.21 -12.19 5.57
N TYR A 57 10.05 -12.81 4.75
CA TYR A 57 10.05 -14.26 4.50
C TYR A 57 11.42 -14.68 3.97
N TYR A 58 11.62 -15.97 3.65
CA TYR A 58 12.93 -16.53 3.30
C TYR A 58 13.73 -15.80 2.19
N ARG A 59 13.09 -15.00 1.34
CA ARG A 59 13.79 -14.19 0.31
C ARG A 59 14.27 -12.82 0.79
N THR A 60 13.68 -12.31 1.87
CA THR A 60 13.92 -10.96 2.39
C THR A 60 14.49 -10.96 3.81
N ASN A 61 14.40 -12.09 4.52
CA ASN A 61 15.00 -12.32 5.83
C ASN A 61 15.61 -13.75 5.89
N PRO A 62 16.93 -13.91 6.02
CA PRO A 62 17.95 -12.87 6.21
C PRO A 62 18.08 -11.90 5.03
N HIS A 63 18.62 -10.72 5.31
CA HIS A 63 18.89 -9.69 4.30
C HIS A 63 19.70 -10.30 3.15
N PRO A 64 19.27 -10.17 1.88
CA PRO A 64 19.82 -10.93 0.76
C PRO A 64 21.30 -10.63 0.47
N LEU A 65 21.74 -9.38 0.70
CA LEU A 65 23.13 -8.97 0.52
C LEU A 65 24.02 -9.16 1.77
N THR A 66 23.54 -8.77 2.94
CA THR A 66 24.38 -8.71 4.15
C THR A 66 24.27 -9.96 5.04
N GLY A 67 23.24 -10.78 4.85
CA GLY A 67 22.94 -11.92 5.71
C GLY A 67 22.38 -11.52 7.09
N ALA A 68 22.17 -10.22 7.37
CA ALA A 68 21.59 -9.77 8.63
C ALA A 68 20.20 -10.38 8.82
N PHE A 69 19.99 -11.03 9.96
CA PHE A 69 18.74 -11.72 10.27
C PHE A 69 17.92 -10.92 11.27
N LEU A 70 16.66 -10.67 10.92
CA LEU A 70 15.69 -10.08 11.83
C LEU A 70 15.09 -11.20 12.67
N PHE A 71 15.28 -11.15 13.99
CA PHE A 71 14.66 -12.10 14.89
C PHE A 71 13.26 -11.62 15.30
N PRO A 72 12.22 -12.49 15.27
CA PRO A 72 10.85 -12.10 15.62
C PRO A 72 10.72 -11.44 16.99
N ASP A 73 11.38 -12.00 18.01
CA ASP A 73 11.34 -11.53 19.39
C ASP A 73 12.01 -10.16 19.59
N GLN A 74 12.99 -9.82 18.74
CA GLN A 74 13.71 -8.55 18.76
C GLN A 74 13.02 -7.45 17.95
N THR A 75 12.09 -7.82 17.06
CA THR A 75 11.38 -6.89 16.18
C THR A 75 9.94 -6.65 16.61
N ASN A 76 9.61 -7.08 17.82
CA ASN A 76 8.34 -6.77 18.46
C ASN A 76 8.13 -5.25 18.49
N PHE A 77 6.92 -4.82 18.12
CA PHE A 77 6.50 -3.43 18.08
C PHE A 77 7.32 -2.46 17.19
N HIS A 78 8.27 -2.96 16.39
CA HIS A 78 8.92 -2.14 15.38
C HIS A 78 7.93 -1.82 14.27
N ALA A 79 7.76 -0.54 13.95
CA ALA A 79 6.94 -0.08 12.86
C ALA A 79 7.62 -0.35 11.52
N VAL A 80 6.90 -0.93 10.57
CA VAL A 80 7.41 -1.18 9.22
C VAL A 80 6.29 -1.02 8.20
N LYS A 81 6.58 -0.34 7.09
CA LYS A 81 5.67 -0.29 5.93
C LYS A 81 5.87 -1.54 5.08
N ILE A 82 4.80 -2.27 4.84
CA ILE A 82 4.77 -3.42 3.93
C ILE A 82 3.53 -3.29 3.05
N MET A 83 3.69 -3.41 1.73
CA MET A 83 2.56 -3.38 0.80
C MET A 83 1.70 -4.63 0.99
N VAL A 84 0.41 -4.58 0.64
CA VAL A 84 -0.52 -5.71 0.89
C VAL A 84 0.02 -7.05 0.36
N PRO A 85 0.54 -7.16 -0.88
CA PRO A 85 1.10 -8.42 -1.37
C PRO A 85 2.31 -8.90 -0.55
N GLY A 86 3.04 -7.98 0.08
CA GLY A 86 4.12 -8.31 0.99
C GLY A 86 3.63 -8.87 2.31
N LEU A 87 2.60 -8.26 2.92
CA LEU A 87 2.00 -8.74 4.16
C LEU A 87 1.47 -10.17 3.99
N VAL A 88 0.79 -10.45 2.88
CA VAL A 88 0.27 -11.79 2.54
C VAL A 88 1.39 -12.84 2.50
N ARG A 89 2.60 -12.45 2.08
CA ARG A 89 3.78 -13.34 1.98
C ARG A 89 4.60 -13.42 3.26
N SER A 90 4.46 -12.45 4.16
CA SER A 90 5.26 -12.40 5.38
C SER A 90 4.97 -13.58 6.30
N ASP A 91 5.99 -14.10 6.98
CA ASP A 91 5.81 -15.11 8.03
C ASP A 91 5.04 -14.53 9.21
N LEU A 92 4.05 -15.28 9.72
CA LEU A 92 3.20 -14.84 10.85
C LEU A 92 3.99 -14.51 12.11
N ALA A 93 5.18 -15.10 12.29
CA ALA A 93 6.03 -14.82 13.44
C ALA A 93 6.42 -13.33 13.55
N TYR A 94 6.43 -12.58 12.44
CA TYR A 94 6.75 -11.16 12.43
C TYR A 94 5.51 -10.25 12.49
N VAL A 95 4.29 -10.79 12.52
CA VAL A 95 3.05 -10.02 12.46
C VAL A 95 2.44 -9.91 13.86
N ASP A 96 2.75 -8.84 14.59
CA ASP A 96 2.14 -8.61 15.91
C ASP A 96 0.77 -7.98 15.72
N ARG A 97 0.76 -6.88 14.96
CA ARG A 97 -0.39 -6.02 14.71
C ARG A 97 -0.27 -5.36 13.36
N VAL A 98 -1.41 -5.16 12.69
CA VAL A 98 -1.48 -4.54 11.38
C VAL A 98 -2.36 -3.30 11.43
N ILE A 99 -1.87 -2.18 10.89
CA ILE A 99 -2.64 -0.98 10.59
C ILE A 99 -2.85 -0.96 9.07
N GLY A 100 -4.08 -1.22 8.64
CA GLY A 100 -4.50 -1.13 7.25
C GLY A 100 -5.09 0.23 6.95
N THR A 101 -4.66 0.89 5.89
CA THR A 101 -5.26 2.13 5.43
C THR A 101 -5.77 2.01 3.99
N VAL A 102 -7.00 2.47 3.78
CA VAL A 102 -7.69 2.37 2.49
C VAL A 102 -8.09 3.75 1.99
N ARG A 103 -7.81 4.04 0.73
CA ARG A 103 -8.26 5.26 0.07
C ARG A 103 -9.47 4.99 -0.80
N GLU A 104 -10.33 5.98 -1.00
CA GLU A 104 -11.42 5.87 -1.98
C GLU A 104 -10.83 5.60 -3.37
N TRP A 105 -11.49 4.74 -4.15
CA TRP A 105 -10.88 4.15 -5.34
C TRP A 105 -10.67 5.15 -6.48
N ARG A 106 -11.56 6.15 -6.66
CA ARG A 106 -11.39 7.21 -7.66
C ARG A 106 -10.25 8.14 -7.27
N GLN A 107 -10.15 8.51 -5.99
CA GLN A 107 -9.01 9.28 -5.47
C GLN A 107 -7.69 8.51 -5.63
N PHE A 108 -7.71 7.21 -5.36
CA PHE A 108 -6.58 6.33 -5.63
C PHE A 108 -6.21 6.36 -7.11
N ALA A 109 -7.17 6.17 -8.01
CA ALA A 109 -6.94 6.16 -9.45
C ALA A 109 -6.30 7.45 -9.95
N VAL A 110 -6.84 8.62 -9.56
CA VAL A 110 -6.26 9.93 -9.89
C VAL A 110 -4.84 10.07 -9.32
N SER A 111 -4.64 9.74 -8.04
CA SER A 111 -3.32 9.86 -7.43
C SER A 111 -2.30 8.91 -8.06
N ARG A 112 -2.74 7.73 -8.50
CA ARG A 112 -1.88 6.70 -9.07
C ARG A 112 -1.47 7.06 -10.49
N THR A 113 -2.40 7.54 -11.31
CA THR A 113 -2.11 8.07 -12.65
C THR A 113 -1.11 9.23 -12.58
N ARG A 114 -1.33 10.21 -11.69
CA ARG A 114 -0.40 11.33 -11.49
C ARG A 114 1.01 10.88 -11.08
N LEU A 115 1.11 9.89 -10.18
CA LEU A 115 2.43 9.37 -9.77
C LEU A 115 3.16 8.71 -10.96
N ARG A 116 2.42 7.94 -11.77
CA ARG A 116 2.98 7.28 -12.96
C ARG A 116 3.45 8.29 -13.99
N GLU A 117 2.73 9.39 -14.18
CA GLU A 117 3.14 10.51 -15.05
C GLU A 117 4.44 11.15 -14.56
N LEU A 118 4.53 11.48 -13.28
CA LEU A 118 5.76 12.03 -12.69
C LEU A 118 6.96 11.08 -12.87
N HIS A 119 6.76 9.77 -12.69
CA HIS A 119 7.82 8.79 -12.93
C HIS A 119 8.24 8.77 -14.41
N ARG A 120 7.32 8.85 -15.37
CA ARG A 120 7.66 8.92 -16.80
C ARG A 120 8.45 10.17 -17.16
N GLU A 121 8.08 11.32 -16.59
CA GLU A 121 8.77 12.60 -16.82
C GLU A 121 10.19 12.61 -16.24
N GLN A 122 10.44 11.88 -15.15
CA GLN A 122 11.73 11.81 -14.47
C GLN A 122 12.61 10.62 -14.88
N ALA A 123 12.10 9.63 -15.62
CA ALA A 123 12.78 8.40 -15.99
C ALA A 123 13.83 8.53 -17.11
N GLY A 124 14.76 9.48 -16.97
CA GLY A 124 16.09 9.42 -17.60
C GLY A 124 17.07 8.49 -16.85
N LEU A 125 16.63 7.82 -15.78
CA LEU A 125 17.42 6.90 -14.97
C LEU A 125 16.63 5.62 -14.73
N GLU A 126 17.15 4.50 -15.21
CA GLU A 126 16.58 3.16 -14.99
C GLU A 126 16.58 2.84 -13.49
N SER A 127 15.43 2.44 -12.96
CA SER A 127 15.31 1.93 -11.60
C SER A 127 14.61 0.58 -11.63
N HIS A 128 14.88 -0.25 -10.64
CA HIS A 128 14.32 -1.59 -10.46
C HIS A 128 12.77 -1.66 -10.49
N GLU A 129 12.06 -0.52 -10.50
CA GLU A 129 10.62 -0.43 -10.78
C GLU A 129 10.25 -0.72 -12.24
N ALA A 130 11.21 -0.65 -13.18
CA ALA A 130 10.99 -1.04 -14.56
C ALA A 130 10.55 -2.51 -14.69
N ILE A 131 11.02 -3.37 -13.80
CA ILE A 131 10.67 -4.79 -13.76
C ILE A 131 9.24 -5.00 -13.21
N LEU A 132 8.67 -3.99 -12.54
CA LEU A 132 7.27 -3.97 -12.07
C LEU A 132 6.30 -3.32 -13.09
N ARG A 133 6.77 -2.93 -14.29
CA ARG A 133 6.07 -2.09 -15.30
C ARG A 133 4.78 -2.60 -15.90
N HIS A 134 4.25 -3.71 -15.41
CA HIS A 134 2.95 -4.14 -15.87
C HIS A 134 1.89 -3.77 -14.88
N GLU A 135 1.60 -2.49 -14.96
CA GLU A 135 0.70 -1.81 -14.08
C GLU A 135 -0.72 -2.30 -14.34
N LEU A 136 -1.34 -2.85 -13.31
CA LEU A 136 -2.78 -3.03 -13.32
C LEU A 136 -3.46 -1.68 -13.57
N PRO A 137 -4.58 -1.64 -14.29
CA PRO A 137 -5.48 -0.50 -14.28
C PRO A 137 -5.76 -0.09 -12.82
N PRO A 138 -5.77 1.21 -12.48
CA PRO A 138 -5.84 1.62 -11.07
C PRO A 138 -7.04 1.06 -10.31
N ALA A 139 -8.20 0.92 -10.95
CA ALA A 139 -9.37 0.29 -10.31
C ALA A 139 -9.10 -1.19 -9.95
N LEU A 140 -8.43 -1.94 -10.83
CA LEU A 140 -8.04 -3.33 -10.58
C LEU A 140 -6.91 -3.45 -9.54
N GLU A 141 -5.93 -2.53 -9.56
CA GLU A 141 -4.88 -2.45 -8.53
C GLU A 141 -5.50 -2.22 -7.14
N TRP A 142 -6.43 -1.27 -7.06
CA TRP A 142 -7.18 -0.98 -5.83
C TRP A 142 -7.94 -2.20 -5.33
N TRP A 143 -8.66 -2.89 -6.21
CA TRP A 143 -9.44 -4.07 -5.84
C TRP A 143 -8.56 -5.19 -5.28
N VAL A 144 -7.50 -5.58 -6.01
CA VAL A 144 -6.64 -6.70 -5.64
C VAL A 144 -6.00 -6.50 -4.27
N ASP A 145 -5.51 -5.30 -4.00
CA ASP A 145 -4.91 -4.98 -2.71
C ASP A 145 -5.95 -5.00 -1.58
N ASN A 146 -7.11 -4.34 -1.74
CA ASN A 146 -8.08 -4.29 -0.65
C ASN A 146 -8.77 -5.63 -0.39
N PHE A 147 -9.16 -6.35 -1.44
CA PHE A 147 -9.69 -7.71 -1.30
C PHE A 147 -8.64 -8.66 -0.72
N GLY A 148 -7.38 -8.55 -1.19
CA GLY A 148 -6.25 -9.32 -0.68
C GLY A 148 -6.02 -9.10 0.81
N LEU A 149 -6.05 -7.85 1.28
CA LEU A 149 -5.91 -7.48 2.69
C LEU A 149 -7.03 -8.10 3.54
N LEU A 150 -8.29 -7.92 3.15
CA LEU A 150 -9.43 -8.43 3.91
C LEU A 150 -9.44 -9.96 3.99
N ARG A 151 -9.16 -10.63 2.86
CA ARG A 151 -9.04 -12.08 2.80
C ARG A 151 -7.91 -12.58 3.71
N ASP A 152 -6.76 -11.90 3.70
CA ASP A 152 -5.60 -12.25 4.51
C ASP A 152 -5.90 -12.12 6.01
N ILE A 153 -6.51 -11.01 6.43
CA ILE A 153 -7.00 -10.81 7.81
C ILE A 153 -7.98 -11.92 8.20
N ALA A 154 -8.99 -12.20 7.38
CA ALA A 154 -10.02 -13.20 7.68
C ALA A 154 -9.44 -14.62 7.78
N THR A 155 -8.44 -14.95 6.95
CA THR A 155 -7.85 -16.28 6.88
C THR A 155 -6.81 -16.49 7.97
N ARG A 156 -5.90 -15.53 8.15
CA ARG A 156 -4.74 -15.66 9.05
C ARG A 156 -4.97 -15.11 10.45
N ARG A 157 -6.04 -14.33 10.64
CA ARG A 157 -6.57 -13.90 11.95
C ARG A 157 -5.59 -13.18 12.86
N TYR A 158 -4.63 -12.46 12.29
CA TYR A 158 -3.80 -11.54 13.07
C TYR A 158 -4.61 -10.31 13.50
N ALA A 159 -4.14 -9.63 14.55
CA ALA A 159 -4.77 -8.43 15.05
C ALA A 159 -4.60 -7.28 14.03
N ALA A 160 -5.71 -6.76 13.51
CA ALA A 160 -5.71 -5.70 12.51
C ALA A 160 -6.64 -4.56 12.91
N HIS A 161 -6.22 -3.33 12.63
CA HIS A 161 -7.04 -2.13 12.68
C HIS A 161 -7.05 -1.53 11.27
N VAL A 162 -8.22 -1.46 10.64
CA VAL A 162 -8.36 -0.96 9.26
C VAL A 162 -9.16 0.33 9.29
N CYS A 163 -8.62 1.39 8.72
CA CYS A 163 -9.26 2.70 8.63
C CYS A 163 -9.19 3.25 7.20
N SER A 164 -9.96 4.28 6.91
CA SER A 164 -9.79 5.02 5.67
C SER A 164 -8.73 6.11 5.82
N TYR A 165 -8.04 6.44 4.72
CA TYR A 165 -7.17 7.62 4.65
C TYR A 165 -7.94 8.89 4.99
N GLN A 166 -9.17 9.01 4.49
CA GLN A 166 -10.00 10.20 4.65
C GLN A 166 -10.44 10.39 6.11
N SER A 167 -10.82 9.32 6.82
CA SER A 167 -11.22 9.41 8.23
C SER A 167 -10.06 9.89 9.12
N LEU A 168 -8.82 9.52 8.78
CA LEU A 168 -7.63 10.05 9.46
C LEU A 168 -7.46 11.56 9.24
N LEU A 169 -7.77 12.06 8.04
CA LEU A 169 -7.64 13.49 7.74
C LEU A 169 -8.76 14.34 8.33
N GLU A 170 -9.97 13.78 8.44
CA GLU A 170 -11.14 14.47 8.97
C GLU A 170 -11.08 14.69 10.49
N ASP A 171 -10.58 13.69 11.22
CA ASP A 171 -10.39 13.75 12.67
C ASP A 171 -9.11 13.00 13.08
N PRO A 172 -7.94 13.64 12.89
CA PRO A 172 -6.66 13.02 13.22
C PRO A 172 -6.55 12.61 14.69
N ASP A 173 -7.05 13.46 15.60
CA ASP A 173 -7.05 13.21 17.04
C ASP A 173 -7.75 11.91 17.37
N LYS A 174 -8.99 11.73 16.89
CA LYS A 174 -9.77 10.51 17.14
C LYS A 174 -9.12 9.29 16.50
N ALA A 175 -8.77 9.35 15.22
CA ALA A 175 -8.22 8.20 14.49
C ALA A 175 -6.90 7.72 15.09
N ILE A 176 -6.02 8.64 15.49
CA ILE A 176 -4.74 8.32 16.13
C ILE A 176 -4.98 7.79 17.55
N ALA A 177 -5.87 8.41 18.34
CA ALA A 177 -6.20 7.95 19.69
C ALA A 177 -6.69 6.49 19.70
N GLU A 178 -7.58 6.13 18.77
CA GLU A 178 -8.10 4.77 18.64
C GLU A 178 -6.98 3.76 18.36
N VAL A 179 -6.07 4.07 17.43
CA VAL A 179 -4.94 3.19 17.10
C VAL A 179 -3.95 3.09 18.26
N LEU A 180 -3.53 4.21 18.87
CA LEU A 180 -2.57 4.18 19.97
C LEU A 180 -3.13 3.51 21.23
N SER A 181 -4.43 3.71 21.51
CA SER A 181 -5.13 3.00 22.58
C SER A 181 -5.15 1.50 22.32
N TRP A 182 -5.46 1.08 21.09
CA TRP A 182 -5.42 -0.33 20.69
C TRP A 182 -4.01 -0.94 20.79
N LEU A 183 -2.97 -0.17 20.43
CA LEU A 183 -1.57 -0.58 20.59
C LEU A 183 -1.12 -0.60 22.07
N GLY A 184 -1.80 0.13 22.95
CA GLY A 184 -1.53 0.23 24.38
C GLY A 184 -0.35 1.15 24.76
N ARG A 185 0.18 1.92 23.80
CA ARG A 185 1.28 2.90 24.02
C ARG A 185 1.36 3.92 22.90
N GLY A 186 2.08 5.01 23.16
CA GLY A 186 2.44 6.04 22.18
C GLY A 186 2.07 7.44 22.65
N ASP A 187 2.80 8.44 22.17
CA ASP A 187 2.52 9.85 22.43
C ASP A 187 1.54 10.41 21.39
N GLN A 188 0.26 10.51 21.77
CA GLN A 188 -0.79 11.00 20.88
C GLN A 188 -0.56 12.44 20.42
N ALA A 189 -0.10 13.33 21.31
CA ALA A 189 0.06 14.74 20.96
C ALA A 189 1.11 14.90 19.85
N ARG A 190 2.27 14.26 20.01
CA ARG A 190 3.33 14.24 18.98
C ARG A 190 2.88 13.57 17.69
N ALA A 191 2.07 12.52 17.79
CA ALA A 191 1.56 11.78 16.66
C ALA A 191 0.58 12.61 15.81
N VAL A 192 -0.31 13.38 16.44
CA VAL A 192 -1.24 14.29 15.77
C VAL A 192 -0.47 15.45 15.12
N GLU A 193 0.56 15.96 15.79
CA GLU A 193 1.38 17.07 15.30
C GLU A 193 2.08 16.84 13.97
N VAL A 194 2.20 15.60 13.46
CA VAL A 194 2.82 15.33 12.15
C VAL A 194 1.80 15.20 11.01
N VAL A 195 0.51 15.17 11.30
CA VAL A 195 -0.53 15.11 10.27
C VAL A 195 -0.68 16.48 9.59
N ARG A 196 -0.65 16.49 8.27
CA ARG A 196 -0.73 17.72 7.43
C ARG A 196 -1.85 17.56 6.39
N PRO A 197 -3.13 17.74 6.77
CA PRO A 197 -4.27 17.56 5.85
C PRO A 197 -4.18 18.44 4.59
N GLU A 198 -3.59 19.63 4.71
CA GLU A 198 -3.39 20.58 3.61
C GLU A 198 -2.47 20.05 2.49
N ARG A 199 -1.75 18.95 2.72
CA ARG A 199 -0.92 18.29 1.70
C ARG A 199 -1.70 17.28 0.85
N GLN A 200 -3.00 17.13 1.08
CA GLN A 200 -3.86 16.31 0.23
C GLN A 200 -3.89 16.88 -1.19
N THR A 201 -3.42 16.10 -2.15
CA THR A 201 -3.22 16.54 -3.54
C THR A 201 -4.38 16.23 -4.49
N VAL A 202 -5.41 15.53 -4.00
CA VAL A 202 -6.58 15.11 -4.78
C VAL A 202 -7.84 15.52 -4.03
N GLN A 203 -8.82 16.02 -4.76
CA GLN A 203 -10.12 16.40 -4.22
C GLN A 203 -10.83 15.23 -3.53
N ALA A 204 -11.74 15.54 -2.61
CA ALA A 204 -12.46 14.54 -1.82
C ALA A 204 -13.36 13.60 -2.66
N CYS A 205 -13.89 14.07 -3.78
CA CYS A 205 -14.80 13.29 -4.64
C CYS A 205 -14.50 13.52 -6.13
N PRO A 206 -13.41 12.93 -6.66
CA PRO A 206 -13.10 13.05 -8.08
C PRO A 206 -14.11 12.27 -8.93
N PRO A 207 -14.35 12.69 -10.19
CA PRO A 207 -15.24 11.96 -11.08
C PRO A 207 -14.71 10.56 -11.38
N THR A 208 -15.64 9.63 -11.68
CA THR A 208 -15.29 8.32 -12.21
C THR A 208 -14.44 8.48 -13.49
N PRO A 209 -13.31 7.79 -13.63
CA PRO A 209 -12.52 7.81 -14.87
C PRO A 209 -13.37 7.41 -16.09
N ALA A 210 -13.10 8.02 -17.24
CA ALA A 210 -13.86 7.75 -18.47
C ALA A 210 -13.81 6.28 -18.91
N ASP A 211 -12.67 5.62 -18.68
CA ASP A 211 -12.51 4.17 -18.82
C ASP A 211 -11.96 3.60 -17.50
N PRO A 212 -12.82 3.15 -16.58
CA PRO A 212 -12.38 2.58 -15.31
C PRO A 212 -11.86 1.14 -15.46
N GLN A 213 -12.05 0.50 -16.63
CA GLN A 213 -11.72 -0.91 -16.90
C GLN A 213 -12.37 -1.93 -15.94
N VAL A 214 -13.45 -1.52 -15.29
CA VAL A 214 -14.34 -2.32 -14.45
C VAL A 214 -15.78 -1.97 -14.78
N ASP A 215 -16.71 -2.87 -14.49
CA ASP A 215 -18.11 -2.67 -14.86
C ASP A 215 -18.84 -1.86 -13.78
N ALA A 216 -20.02 -1.31 -14.11
CA ALA A 216 -20.79 -0.49 -13.16
C ALA A 216 -21.14 -1.25 -11.86
N GLU A 217 -21.45 -2.55 -11.98
CA GLU A 217 -21.71 -3.42 -10.83
C GLU A 217 -20.50 -3.57 -9.89
N ASP A 218 -19.28 -3.56 -10.44
CA ASP A 218 -18.06 -3.67 -9.64
C ASP A 218 -17.78 -2.33 -8.92
N ILE A 219 -18.08 -1.21 -9.58
CA ILE A 219 -17.96 0.13 -9.00
C ILE A 219 -18.85 0.28 -7.76
N GLU A 220 -20.09 -0.20 -7.81
CA GLU A 220 -21.00 -0.17 -6.66
C GLU A 220 -20.41 -0.94 -5.47
N VAL A 221 -19.80 -2.09 -5.73
CA VAL A 221 -19.13 -2.90 -4.69
C VAL A 221 -17.91 -2.17 -4.13
N PHE A 222 -17.14 -1.45 -4.94
CA PHE A 222 -15.98 -0.68 -4.50
C PHE A 222 -16.41 0.47 -3.58
N ASP A 223 -17.48 1.17 -3.96
CA ASP A 223 -18.07 2.26 -3.20
C ASP A 223 -18.62 1.75 -1.86
N GLU A 224 -19.37 0.64 -1.86
CA GLU A 224 -19.89 0.03 -0.64
C GLU A 224 -18.78 -0.47 0.28
N LEU A 225 -17.74 -1.10 -0.27
CA LEU A 225 -16.59 -1.56 0.50
C LEU A 225 -15.87 -0.39 1.19
N TYR A 226 -15.62 0.70 0.45
CA TYR A 226 -15.02 1.89 1.00
C TYR A 226 -15.90 2.50 2.10
N ASP A 227 -17.21 2.61 1.89
CA ASP A 227 -18.15 3.16 2.88
C ASP A 227 -18.19 2.33 4.17
N HIS A 228 -18.09 0.99 4.07
CA HIS A 228 -17.92 0.12 5.22
C HIS A 228 -16.66 0.46 6.03
N ILE A 229 -15.52 0.60 5.38
CA ILE A 229 -14.24 0.91 6.04
C ILE A 229 -14.26 2.32 6.62
N HIS A 230 -14.69 3.30 5.83
CA HIS A 230 -14.69 4.70 6.21
C HIS A 230 -15.60 4.98 7.41
N ARG A 231 -16.75 4.31 7.49
CA ARG A 231 -17.70 4.45 8.62
C ARG A 231 -17.45 3.45 9.76
N GLY A 232 -16.46 2.58 9.65
CA GLY A 232 -16.19 1.53 10.65
C GLY A 232 -17.33 0.51 10.81
N ARG A 233 -18.06 0.20 9.74
CA ARG A 233 -19.16 -0.78 9.76
C ARG A 233 -18.65 -2.19 9.53
N ALA A 234 -19.14 -3.14 10.32
CA ALA A 234 -18.84 -4.55 10.14
C ALA A 234 -19.23 -5.06 8.75
N LEU A 235 -18.39 -5.92 8.16
CA LEU A 235 -18.68 -6.61 6.90
C LEU A 235 -19.56 -7.84 7.19
N GLY A 236 -20.86 -7.74 6.88
CA GLY A 236 -21.80 -8.84 7.07
C GLY A 236 -21.55 -10.01 6.11
N ALA A 237 -22.02 -11.21 6.46
CA ALA A 237 -21.83 -12.41 5.64
C ALA A 237 -22.35 -12.26 4.20
N ALA A 238 -23.47 -11.56 4.00
CA ALA A 238 -24.00 -11.27 2.67
C ALA A 238 -23.05 -10.42 1.84
N PHE A 239 -22.52 -9.34 2.41
CA PHE A 239 -21.56 -8.49 1.71
C PHE A 239 -20.23 -9.21 1.45
N LEU A 240 -19.76 -10.05 2.38
CA LEU A 240 -18.59 -10.91 2.14
C LEU A 240 -18.79 -11.86 0.95
N ALA A 241 -20.00 -12.40 0.76
CA ALA A 241 -20.32 -13.19 -0.44
C ALA A 241 -20.23 -12.32 -1.71
N THR A 242 -20.80 -11.11 -1.69
CA THR A 242 -20.68 -10.15 -2.80
C THR A 242 -19.22 -9.82 -3.13
N LEU A 243 -18.34 -9.66 -2.14
CA LEU A 243 -16.91 -9.44 -2.36
C LEU A 243 -16.26 -10.63 -3.08
N ASN A 244 -16.56 -11.86 -2.64
CA ASN A 244 -16.02 -13.07 -3.27
C ASN A 244 -16.51 -13.23 -4.72
N ASP A 245 -17.79 -12.97 -4.97
CA ASP A 245 -18.38 -13.05 -6.31
C ASP A 245 -17.74 -12.00 -7.24
N THR A 246 -17.52 -10.79 -6.73
CA THR A 246 -16.84 -9.71 -7.46
C THR A 246 -15.40 -10.07 -7.78
N ASP A 247 -14.66 -10.64 -6.82
CA ASP A 247 -13.29 -11.11 -7.07
C ASP A 247 -13.25 -12.24 -8.11
N ALA A 248 -14.22 -13.17 -8.08
CA ALA A 248 -14.34 -14.22 -9.08
C ALA A 248 -14.62 -13.67 -10.48
N ARG A 249 -15.46 -12.64 -10.61
CA ARG A 249 -15.73 -11.94 -11.89
C ARG A 249 -14.52 -11.18 -12.42
N LEU A 250 -13.78 -10.50 -11.53
CA LEU A 250 -12.61 -9.69 -11.92
C LEU A 250 -11.36 -10.53 -12.18
N ARG A 251 -11.25 -11.73 -11.59
CA ARG A 251 -10.06 -12.60 -11.69
C ARG A 251 -9.59 -12.86 -13.13
N PRO A 252 -10.44 -13.20 -14.11
CA PRO A 252 -9.98 -13.40 -15.49
C PRO A 252 -9.32 -12.14 -16.09
N ARG A 253 -9.84 -10.94 -15.80
CA ARG A 253 -9.26 -9.68 -16.26
C ARG A 253 -7.88 -9.47 -15.64
N LEU A 254 -7.76 -9.70 -14.32
CA LEU A 254 -6.48 -9.63 -13.60
C LEU A 254 -5.43 -10.56 -14.19
N LEU A 255 -5.78 -11.84 -14.40
CA LEU A 255 -4.88 -12.83 -15.00
C LEU A 255 -4.49 -12.46 -16.44
N ALA A 256 -5.40 -11.87 -17.22
CA ALA A 256 -5.07 -11.40 -18.55
C ALA A 256 -4.06 -10.23 -18.52
N HIS A 257 -4.19 -9.30 -17.56
CA HIS A 257 -3.19 -8.25 -17.35
C HIS A 257 -1.84 -8.85 -16.91
N GLU A 258 -1.82 -9.77 -15.95
CA GLU A 258 -0.59 -10.45 -15.52
C GLU A 258 0.07 -11.31 -16.61
N ALA A 259 -0.72 -11.89 -17.52
CA ALA A 259 -0.17 -12.64 -18.63
C ALA A 259 0.49 -11.71 -19.65
N ARG A 260 -0.23 -10.64 -20.07
CA ARG A 260 0.33 -9.59 -20.94
C ARG A 260 1.58 -8.98 -20.33
N ALA A 261 1.55 -8.81 -19.01
CA ALA A 261 2.67 -8.32 -18.24
C ALA A 261 3.94 -9.14 -18.43
N ARG A 262 3.85 -10.42 -18.08
CA ARG A 262 5.00 -11.33 -18.14
C ARG A 262 5.55 -11.44 -19.55
N VAL A 263 4.68 -11.44 -20.56
CA VAL A 263 5.09 -11.45 -21.97
C VAL A 263 5.87 -10.19 -22.34
N ALA A 264 5.36 -9.01 -22.02
CA ALA A 264 6.04 -7.76 -22.37
C ALA A 264 7.35 -7.58 -21.59
N ALA A 265 7.42 -7.96 -20.31
CA ALA A 265 8.68 -7.97 -19.56
C ALA A 265 9.73 -8.92 -20.18
N ALA A 266 9.30 -10.12 -20.60
CA ALA A 266 10.19 -11.07 -21.27
C ALA A 266 10.68 -10.53 -22.62
N GLN A 267 9.83 -9.83 -23.37
CA GLN A 267 10.20 -9.19 -24.63
C GLN A 267 11.21 -8.05 -24.43
N GLU A 268 11.03 -7.21 -23.40
CA GLU A 268 11.99 -6.16 -23.05
C GLU A 268 13.35 -6.74 -22.66
N MET A 269 13.38 -7.78 -21.82
CA MET A 269 14.63 -8.46 -21.44
C MET A 269 15.35 -9.06 -22.66
N LEU A 270 14.62 -9.67 -23.60
CA LEU A 270 15.21 -10.19 -24.84
C LEU A 270 15.78 -9.06 -25.70
N ALA A 271 15.07 -7.94 -25.82
CA ALA A 271 15.53 -6.78 -26.59
C ALA A 271 16.78 -6.11 -25.97
N GLU A 272 16.94 -6.14 -24.66
CA GLU A 272 18.16 -5.65 -23.97
C GLU A 272 19.37 -6.55 -24.23
N ILE A 273 19.18 -7.87 -24.30
CA ILE A 273 20.25 -8.82 -24.64
C ILE A 273 20.74 -8.61 -26.08
N ASP A 274 19.82 -8.28 -27.00
CA ASP A 274 20.13 -8.07 -28.42
C ASP A 274 20.68 -6.65 -28.73
N ARG A 275 20.77 -5.74 -27.74
CA ARG A 275 21.38 -4.42 -27.95
C ARG A 275 22.92 -4.55 -28.08
N PRO A 276 23.52 -4.17 -29.22
CA PRO A 276 24.97 -4.17 -29.36
C PRO A 276 25.59 -3.22 -28.33
N LYS A 277 26.56 -3.70 -27.57
CA LYS A 277 27.37 -2.85 -26.68
C LYS A 277 28.14 -1.86 -27.56
N LEU A 278 27.71 -0.61 -27.57
CA LEU A 278 28.48 0.48 -28.13
C LEU A 278 29.76 0.61 -27.29
N SER A 279 30.89 0.26 -27.90
CA SER A 279 32.26 0.40 -27.37
C SER A 279 32.70 1.85 -27.34
#